data_AF-A0A7Y2GU15-F1
#
_entry.id   AF-A0A7Y2GU15-F1
#
_cell.length_a   1.000
_cell.length_b   1.000
_cell.length_c   1.000
_cell.angle_alpha   90.00
_cell.angle_beta   90.00
_cell.angle_gamma   90.00
#
_symmetry.space_group_name_H-M   'P 1'
#
loop_
_entity.id
_entity.type
_entity.pdbx_description
1 polymer ?
#
loop_
_entity_poly.entity_id
_entity_poly.type
_entity_poly.pdbx_seq_one_letter_code
_entity_poly.pdbx_strand_id
1 'polypeptide(L)'
;MFLTRIVLLLLAFVLVGGAQDVSRKSRNVEQLYQSVVAQRGLDLFDGEWAKTDKIEIRDTKNGYLKITGGIDGWLEVALFRKKDRSPVLVIGVTGCGPACGTELHAFEFKNGNAENVSEKLFPRFFENEIDNKLYRRTGKKEDYYGDILDVLPRKGTTIKTVLEDENDVLYEIEWKNDIFEIKRNVSDLYSVFPGNLLNPENGRKGKVIIEDTKNGYLKLRIPTATVDAALFRKKDGSPVLFVVENYCGTGRCVTGEMEIRELVGGKWIDITAEVLPKGLTEKRIHAKSDFAAKHGYQYKVPRKGRTVRIVEGDDGKTIYRLDWKNEKFVVR
;
A
#
# COMPACT_ATOMS: atom_id res chain seq x y z
N MET A 1 10.82 -20.61 -81.24
CA MET A 1 9.38 -20.71 -80.93
C MET A 1 9.23 -21.60 -79.71
N PHE A 2 8.80 -21.01 -78.58
CA PHE A 2 8.17 -21.59 -77.38
C PHE A 2 8.83 -22.83 -76.70
N LEU A 3 9.42 -22.66 -75.50
CA LEU A 3 8.83 -22.95 -74.17
C LEU A 3 8.58 -24.48 -73.95
N THR A 4 8.95 -25.15 -72.86
CA THR A 4 8.36 -24.94 -71.52
C THR A 4 9.03 -25.84 -70.45
N ARG A 5 9.59 -25.19 -69.43
CA ARG A 5 9.60 -25.47 -67.97
C ARG A 5 9.98 -26.86 -67.44
N ILE A 6 11.20 -26.94 -66.92
CA ILE A 6 11.62 -27.82 -65.82
C ILE A 6 11.08 -27.22 -64.52
N VAL A 7 10.23 -27.96 -63.81
CA VAL A 7 9.70 -27.61 -62.49
C VAL A 7 10.75 -27.99 -61.43
N LEU A 8 11.46 -26.99 -60.91
CA LEU A 8 12.28 -27.12 -59.71
C LEU A 8 11.36 -27.19 -58.49
N LEU A 9 11.28 -28.36 -57.87
CA LEU A 9 10.57 -28.59 -56.62
C LEU A 9 11.50 -28.20 -55.46
N LEU A 10 11.51 -26.90 -55.14
CA LEU A 10 12.12 -26.37 -53.92
C LEU A 10 11.29 -26.83 -52.72
N LEU A 11 11.77 -27.85 -52.00
CA LEU A 11 11.35 -28.15 -50.63
C LEU A 11 11.77 -26.96 -49.75
N ALA A 12 10.88 -25.98 -49.63
CA ALA A 12 10.92 -25.05 -48.51
C ALA A 12 10.52 -25.84 -47.26
N PHE A 13 11.52 -26.32 -46.53
CA PHE A 13 11.36 -26.65 -45.11
C PHE A 13 11.02 -25.35 -44.41
N VAL A 14 9.71 -25.03 -44.35
CA VAL A 14 9.19 -24.05 -43.43
C VAL A 14 9.42 -24.66 -42.05
N LEU A 15 10.55 -24.30 -41.44
CA LEU A 15 10.71 -24.35 -40.00
C LEU A 15 9.64 -23.42 -39.44
N VAL A 16 8.42 -23.94 -39.31
CA VAL A 16 7.43 -23.41 -38.38
C VAL A 16 8.03 -23.69 -37.02
N GLY A 17 8.93 -22.81 -36.59
CA GLY A 17 9.27 -22.65 -35.20
C GLY A 17 7.95 -22.36 -34.52
N GLY A 18 7.34 -23.42 -33.98
CA GLY A 18 6.17 -23.31 -33.14
C GLY A 18 6.61 -22.52 -31.92
N ALA A 19 6.49 -21.18 -32.00
CA ALA A 19 6.23 -20.37 -30.85
C ALA A 19 4.96 -20.98 -30.27
N GLN A 20 5.14 -21.94 -29.36
CA GLN A 20 4.06 -22.46 -28.56
C GLN A 20 3.49 -21.23 -27.90
N ASP A 21 2.33 -20.79 -28.40
CA ASP A 21 1.58 -19.69 -27.85
C ASP A 21 1.38 -20.05 -26.39
N VAL A 22 2.24 -19.50 -25.52
CA VAL A 22 2.18 -19.67 -24.06
C VAL A 22 0.86 -19.03 -23.70
N SER A 23 -0.19 -19.85 -23.81
CA SER A 23 -1.50 -19.32 -24.11
C SER A 23 -1.92 -18.45 -22.94
N ARG A 24 -2.74 -17.43 -23.21
CA ARG A 24 -3.47 -16.64 -22.20
C ARG A 24 -4.10 -17.49 -21.08
N LYS A 25 -4.25 -18.81 -21.27
CA LYS A 25 -4.84 -19.77 -20.34
C LYS A 25 -3.84 -20.65 -19.58
N SER A 26 -2.53 -20.52 -19.77
CA SER A 26 -1.57 -21.35 -19.04
C SER A 26 -1.78 -21.18 -17.53
N ARG A 27 -2.05 -22.29 -16.84
CA ARG A 27 -2.22 -22.36 -15.38
C ARG A 27 -0.96 -22.86 -14.67
N ASN A 28 0.05 -23.24 -15.43
CA ASN A 28 1.23 -23.87 -14.89
C ASN A 28 2.29 -22.81 -14.57
N VAL A 29 2.43 -22.49 -13.28
CA VAL A 29 3.42 -21.55 -12.75
C VAL A 29 4.85 -21.93 -13.18
N GLU A 30 5.18 -23.22 -13.25
CA GLU A 30 6.52 -23.70 -13.62
C GLU A 30 6.82 -23.43 -15.09
N GLN A 31 5.86 -23.66 -15.99
CA GLN A 31 6.04 -23.31 -17.41
C GLN A 31 6.24 -21.81 -17.63
N LEU A 32 5.48 -20.98 -16.89
CA LEU A 32 5.59 -19.52 -16.97
C LEU A 32 6.94 -19.04 -16.41
N TYR A 33 7.37 -19.58 -15.27
CA TYR A 33 8.69 -19.31 -14.70
C TYR A 33 9.81 -19.68 -15.68
N GLN A 34 9.78 -20.89 -16.25
CA GLN A 34 10.77 -21.32 -17.25
C GLN A 34 10.78 -20.43 -18.50
N SER A 35 9.64 -19.86 -18.88
CA SER A 35 9.57 -18.88 -19.97
C SER A 35 10.29 -17.58 -19.62
N VAL A 36 10.14 -17.07 -18.37
CA VAL A 36 10.88 -15.89 -17.89
C VAL A 36 12.38 -16.16 -17.84
N VAL A 37 12.79 -17.33 -17.32
CA VAL A 37 14.21 -17.74 -17.25
C VAL A 37 14.82 -17.83 -18.65
N ALA A 38 14.16 -18.51 -19.59
CA ALA A 38 14.66 -18.68 -20.95
C ALA A 38 14.83 -17.34 -21.71
N GLN A 39 14.01 -16.35 -21.36
CA GLN A 39 14.06 -15.01 -21.94
C GLN A 39 15.02 -14.08 -21.19
N ARG A 40 15.73 -14.58 -20.16
CA ARG A 40 16.61 -13.80 -19.29
C ARG A 40 15.89 -12.58 -18.71
N GLY A 41 14.66 -12.79 -18.24
CA GLY A 41 13.81 -11.73 -17.72
C GLY A 41 14.37 -11.04 -16.47
N LEU A 42 15.41 -11.61 -15.83
CA LEU A 42 16.15 -11.07 -14.70
C LEU A 42 17.65 -11.37 -14.87
N ASP A 43 18.51 -10.44 -14.45
CA ASP A 43 19.98 -10.56 -14.56
C ASP A 43 20.54 -11.75 -13.78
N LEU A 44 19.87 -12.14 -12.68
CA LEU A 44 20.28 -13.27 -11.85
C LEU A 44 20.20 -14.64 -12.55
N PHE A 45 19.55 -14.73 -13.71
CA PHE A 45 19.47 -15.97 -14.49
C PHE A 45 20.70 -16.21 -15.38
N ASP A 46 21.57 -15.22 -15.55
CA ASP A 46 22.82 -15.33 -16.31
C ASP A 46 24.00 -15.71 -15.39
N GLY A 47 23.96 -16.89 -14.74
CA GLY A 47 25.02 -17.25 -13.80
C GLY A 47 24.96 -18.66 -13.17
N GLU A 48 25.64 -18.80 -12.02
CA GLU A 48 25.69 -20.05 -11.24
C GLU A 48 24.31 -20.52 -10.75
N TRP A 49 23.36 -19.59 -10.59
CA TRP A 49 21.98 -19.89 -10.21
C TRP A 49 21.36 -20.92 -11.17
N ALA A 50 21.41 -20.68 -12.47
CA ALA A 50 20.81 -21.58 -13.48
C ALA A 50 21.45 -22.99 -13.53
N LYS A 51 22.61 -23.19 -12.89
CA LYS A 51 23.27 -24.50 -12.81
C LYS A 51 22.93 -25.27 -11.55
N THR A 52 22.45 -24.58 -10.52
CA THR A 52 22.34 -25.12 -9.15
C THR A 52 20.94 -24.98 -8.56
N ASP A 53 19.99 -24.38 -9.30
CA ASP A 53 18.64 -24.18 -8.83
C ASP A 53 17.90 -25.51 -8.64
N LYS A 54 17.12 -25.56 -7.56
CA LYS A 54 16.31 -26.71 -7.17
C LYS A 54 14.96 -26.21 -6.69
N ILE A 55 13.89 -26.70 -7.31
CA ILE A 55 12.53 -26.47 -6.84
C ILE A 55 12.35 -27.26 -5.53
N GLU A 56 12.36 -26.55 -4.41
CA GLU A 56 12.14 -27.09 -3.07
C GLU A 56 10.66 -27.34 -2.81
N ILE A 57 9.80 -26.37 -3.17
CA ILE A 57 8.35 -26.48 -3.06
C ILE A 57 7.74 -26.35 -4.45
N ARG A 58 6.98 -27.36 -4.85
CA ARG A 58 6.21 -27.37 -6.10
C ARG A 58 4.72 -27.45 -5.79
N ASP A 59 4.04 -26.31 -5.76
CA ASP A 59 2.58 -26.23 -5.54
C ASP A 59 1.88 -25.65 -6.77
N THR A 60 1.91 -26.39 -7.87
CA THR A 60 1.32 -25.97 -9.16
C THR A 60 -0.19 -25.84 -9.10
N LYS A 61 -0.87 -26.47 -8.13
CA LYS A 61 -2.32 -26.31 -7.91
C LYS A 61 -2.67 -24.91 -7.45
N ASN A 62 -1.86 -24.33 -6.55
CA ASN A 62 -2.04 -22.97 -6.08
C ASN A 62 -1.19 -21.95 -6.86
N GLY A 63 -0.41 -22.42 -7.85
CA GLY A 63 0.41 -21.57 -8.69
C GLY A 63 1.61 -20.98 -7.93
N TYR A 64 2.22 -21.77 -7.03
CA TYR A 64 3.35 -21.34 -6.22
C TYR A 64 4.57 -22.27 -6.39
N LEU A 65 5.77 -21.69 -6.40
CA LEU A 65 7.05 -22.39 -6.32
C LEU A 65 7.95 -21.73 -5.27
N LYS A 66 8.75 -22.54 -4.58
CA LYS A 66 9.95 -22.07 -3.86
C LYS A 66 11.17 -22.75 -4.44
N ILE A 67 12.18 -21.97 -4.77
CA ILE A 67 13.38 -22.41 -5.47
C ILE A 67 14.59 -21.98 -4.65
N THR A 68 15.48 -22.91 -4.35
CA THR A 68 16.77 -22.65 -3.68
C THR A 68 17.91 -22.95 -4.65
N GLY A 69 19.09 -22.41 -4.43
CA GLY A 69 20.21 -22.56 -5.37
C GLY A 69 21.52 -22.03 -4.82
N GLY A 70 22.50 -21.80 -5.69
CA GLY A 70 23.87 -21.43 -5.33
C GLY A 70 24.11 -20.02 -4.78
N ILE A 71 23.06 -19.23 -4.54
CA ILE A 71 23.17 -17.94 -3.84
C ILE A 71 22.72 -18.11 -2.39
N ASP A 72 23.24 -17.28 -1.49
CA ASP A 72 22.70 -17.15 -0.14
C ASP A 72 21.33 -16.47 -0.21
N GLY A 73 20.25 -17.27 -0.24
CA GLY A 73 18.90 -16.79 -0.50
C GLY A 73 17.98 -17.82 -1.18
N TRP A 74 16.84 -17.36 -1.68
CA TRP A 74 15.86 -18.18 -2.40
C TRP A 74 14.98 -17.35 -3.34
N LEU A 75 14.31 -18.01 -4.27
CA LEU A 75 13.23 -17.43 -5.06
C LEU A 75 11.88 -17.98 -4.61
N GLU A 76 10.91 -17.09 -4.52
CA GLU A 76 9.50 -17.46 -4.49
C GLU A 76 8.85 -17.06 -5.80
N VAL A 77 7.95 -17.89 -6.31
CA VAL A 77 7.18 -17.58 -7.52
C VAL A 77 5.71 -17.79 -7.21
N ALA A 78 4.86 -16.81 -7.49
CA ALA A 78 3.42 -16.90 -7.32
C ALA A 78 2.67 -16.39 -8.55
N LEU A 79 1.61 -17.12 -8.93
CA LEU A 79 0.80 -16.85 -10.10
C LEU A 79 -0.48 -16.10 -9.73
N PHE A 80 -0.57 -14.84 -10.14
CA PHE A 80 -1.73 -13.98 -9.98
C PHE A 80 -2.58 -13.96 -11.25
N ARG A 81 -3.83 -13.53 -11.12
CA ARG A 81 -4.80 -13.46 -12.22
C ARG A 81 -5.47 -12.12 -12.28
N LYS A 82 -5.42 -11.51 -13.46
CA LYS A 82 -6.24 -10.35 -13.79
C LYS A 82 -7.71 -10.73 -13.92
N LYS A 83 -8.59 -9.73 -13.96
CA LYS A 83 -10.03 -9.87 -14.21
C LYS A 83 -10.31 -10.60 -15.53
N ASP A 84 -9.50 -10.36 -16.56
CA ASP A 84 -9.59 -11.03 -17.86
C ASP A 84 -8.99 -12.46 -17.86
N ARG A 85 -8.53 -12.94 -16.69
CA ARG A 85 -7.87 -14.22 -16.44
C ARG A 85 -6.46 -14.37 -17.01
N SER A 86 -5.90 -13.33 -17.64
CA SER A 86 -4.50 -13.34 -18.05
C SER A 86 -3.57 -13.53 -16.83
N PRO A 87 -2.47 -14.28 -17.00
CA PRO A 87 -1.52 -14.53 -15.92
C PRO A 87 -0.67 -13.30 -15.64
N VAL A 88 -0.40 -13.08 -14.36
CA VAL A 88 0.70 -12.22 -13.88
C VAL A 88 1.59 -13.10 -13.01
N LEU A 89 2.83 -13.31 -13.43
CA LEU A 89 3.79 -14.07 -12.63
C LEU A 89 4.56 -13.09 -11.75
N VAL A 90 4.54 -13.30 -10.44
CA VAL A 90 5.37 -12.55 -9.49
C VAL A 90 6.50 -13.44 -9.02
N ILE A 91 7.71 -12.91 -9.05
CA ILE A 91 8.93 -13.55 -8.58
C ILE A 91 9.51 -12.67 -7.48
N GLY A 92 9.64 -13.23 -6.27
CA GLY A 92 10.34 -12.61 -5.16
C GLY A 92 11.75 -13.18 -5.09
N VAL A 93 12.75 -12.33 -5.29
CA VAL A 93 14.16 -12.68 -5.21
C VAL A 93 14.67 -12.31 -3.83
N THR A 94 14.89 -13.30 -2.97
CA THR A 94 15.44 -13.05 -1.64
C THR A 94 16.94 -13.30 -1.66
N GLY A 95 17.71 -12.29 -1.30
CA GLY A 95 19.15 -12.40 -1.05
C GLY A 95 19.45 -12.17 0.42
N CYS A 96 20.37 -12.96 0.97
CA CYS A 96 20.81 -12.89 2.34
C CYS A 96 22.30 -12.50 2.40
N GLY A 97 22.60 -11.54 3.27
CA GLY A 97 23.95 -11.11 3.61
C GLY A 97 24.00 -10.78 5.10
N PRO A 98 24.50 -9.60 5.50
CA PRO A 98 24.34 -9.13 6.88
C PRO A 98 22.88 -8.96 7.32
N ALA A 99 21.99 -8.78 6.35
CA ALA A 99 20.53 -8.86 6.47
C ALA A 99 19.96 -9.47 5.18
N CYS A 100 18.80 -10.08 5.27
CA CYS A 100 18.04 -10.58 4.13
C CYS A 100 17.02 -9.54 3.65
N GLY A 101 16.82 -9.49 2.34
CA GLY A 101 15.83 -8.63 1.70
C GLY A 101 15.25 -9.30 0.46
N THR A 102 14.01 -8.96 0.11
CA THR A 102 13.34 -9.47 -1.10
C THR A 102 13.13 -8.35 -2.12
N GLU A 103 13.49 -8.61 -3.37
CA GLU A 103 13.09 -7.79 -4.52
C GLU A 103 11.92 -8.46 -5.25
N LEU A 104 10.84 -7.71 -5.51
CA LEU A 104 9.66 -8.22 -6.21
C LEU A 104 9.67 -7.83 -7.69
N HIS A 105 9.52 -8.82 -8.54
CA HIS A 105 9.36 -8.64 -9.99
C HIS A 105 8.04 -9.21 -10.46
N ALA A 106 7.31 -8.48 -11.30
CA ALA A 106 6.06 -8.92 -11.91
C ALA A 106 6.16 -8.95 -13.44
N PHE A 107 5.65 -10.03 -14.03
CA PHE A 107 5.69 -10.27 -15.47
C PHE A 107 4.31 -10.54 -16.04
N GLU A 108 3.99 -9.86 -17.14
CA GLU A 108 2.84 -10.16 -18.00
C GLU A 108 3.29 -10.89 -19.25
N PHE A 109 2.47 -11.81 -19.77
CA PHE A 109 2.80 -12.58 -20.97
C PHE A 109 2.02 -12.05 -22.17
N LYS A 110 2.72 -11.47 -23.14
CA LYS A 110 2.14 -10.94 -24.39
C LYS A 110 2.87 -11.51 -25.59
N ASN A 111 2.12 -12.13 -26.50
CA ASN A 111 2.65 -12.73 -27.72
C ASN A 111 3.82 -13.70 -27.46
N GLY A 112 3.73 -14.50 -26.38
CA GLY A 112 4.78 -15.43 -25.96
C GLY A 112 5.95 -14.82 -25.19
N ASN A 113 6.03 -13.49 -25.08
CA ASN A 113 7.09 -12.79 -24.37
C ASN A 113 6.65 -12.39 -22.96
N ALA A 114 7.57 -12.50 -22.00
CA ALA A 114 7.41 -11.99 -20.65
C ALA A 114 7.84 -10.52 -20.61
N GLU A 115 6.91 -9.61 -20.34
CA GLU A 115 7.15 -8.20 -20.15
C GLU A 115 7.21 -7.88 -18.66
N ASN A 116 8.30 -7.25 -18.19
CA ASN A 116 8.41 -6.76 -16.83
C ASN A 116 7.45 -5.57 -16.63
N VAL A 117 6.52 -5.71 -15.68
CA VAL A 117 5.50 -4.71 -15.35
C VAL A 117 5.56 -4.32 -13.87
N SER A 118 6.68 -4.58 -13.19
CA SER A 118 6.85 -4.39 -11.74
C SER A 118 6.52 -2.98 -11.29
N GLU A 119 7.08 -1.96 -11.95
CA GLU A 119 6.85 -0.55 -11.61
C GLU A 119 5.39 -0.11 -11.74
N LYS A 120 4.64 -0.76 -12.64
CA LYS A 120 3.23 -0.48 -12.89
C LYS A 120 2.33 -1.16 -11.88
N LEU A 121 2.67 -2.39 -11.48
CA LEU A 121 1.80 -3.21 -10.64
C LEU A 121 2.06 -3.02 -9.16
N PHE A 122 3.31 -2.82 -8.74
CA PHE A 122 3.64 -2.69 -7.34
C PHE A 122 3.49 -1.27 -6.82
N PRO A 123 2.86 -1.09 -5.65
CA PRO A 123 2.79 0.19 -4.98
C PRO A 123 4.16 0.53 -4.41
N ARG A 124 4.45 1.83 -4.32
CA ARG A 124 5.64 2.32 -3.61
C ARG A 124 5.29 2.61 -2.15
N PHE A 125 6.19 2.25 -1.26
CA PHE A 125 6.22 2.80 0.09
C PHE A 125 6.58 4.28 0.03
N PHE A 126 6.09 5.09 0.98
CA PHE A 126 6.60 6.45 1.10
C PHE A 126 8.02 6.44 1.67
N GLU A 127 8.74 7.53 1.45
CA GLU A 127 10.04 7.77 2.09
C GLU A 127 9.87 7.63 3.62
N ASN A 128 10.72 6.80 4.24
CA ASN A 128 10.73 6.49 5.67
C ASN A 128 9.46 5.79 6.21
N GLU A 129 8.53 5.31 5.37
CA GLU A 129 7.29 4.66 5.84
C GLU A 129 7.57 3.39 6.66
N ILE A 130 8.52 2.56 6.19
CA ILE A 130 8.96 1.34 6.87
C ILE A 130 9.70 1.72 8.15
N ASP A 131 10.66 2.64 8.07
CA ASP A 131 11.46 3.09 9.22
C ASP A 131 10.58 3.67 10.33
N ASN A 132 9.60 4.49 9.97
CA ASN A 132 8.64 5.04 10.92
C ASN A 132 7.83 3.93 11.59
N LYS A 133 7.47 2.87 10.86
CA LYS A 133 6.72 1.74 11.44
C LYS A 133 7.60 0.91 12.38
N LEU A 134 8.84 0.64 11.98
CA LEU A 134 9.82 -0.05 12.81
C LEU A 134 10.13 0.76 14.07
N TYR A 135 10.36 2.08 13.95
CA TYR A 135 10.57 2.96 15.09
C TYR A 135 9.42 2.93 16.09
N ARG A 136 8.16 3.00 15.61
CA ARG A 136 6.99 2.91 16.49
C ARG A 136 6.91 1.58 17.23
N ARG A 137 7.38 0.49 16.60
CA ARG A 137 7.36 -0.85 17.16
C ARG A 137 8.49 -1.08 18.15
N THR A 138 9.71 -0.68 17.81
CA THR A 138 10.93 -1.03 18.54
C THR A 138 11.42 0.08 19.47
N GLY A 139 11.00 1.33 19.22
CA GLY A 139 11.50 2.53 19.88
C GLY A 139 12.91 2.95 19.44
N LYS A 140 13.51 2.27 18.45
CA LYS A 140 14.89 2.49 17.98
C LYS A 140 14.88 3.00 16.55
N LYS A 141 15.67 4.05 16.29
CA LYS A 141 15.72 4.74 14.99
C LYS A 141 16.89 4.29 14.11
N GLU A 142 17.99 3.88 14.74
CA GLU A 142 19.26 3.57 14.07
C GLU A 142 19.72 2.18 14.53
N ASP A 143 20.32 1.43 13.60
CA ASP A 143 20.89 0.07 13.75
C ASP A 143 19.94 -1.14 13.67
N TYR A 144 18.72 -1.00 13.14
CA TYR A 144 17.91 -2.19 12.91
C TYR A 144 18.35 -2.94 11.64
N TYR A 145 19.28 -3.89 11.82
CA TYR A 145 19.70 -4.89 10.84
C TYR A 145 18.81 -6.14 10.91
N GLY A 146 17.49 -5.96 10.86
CA GLY A 146 16.59 -7.11 10.73
C GLY A 146 16.15 -7.30 9.30
N ASP A 147 15.78 -8.54 8.99
CA ASP A 147 15.40 -8.94 7.66
C ASP A 147 14.01 -8.37 7.33
N ILE A 148 13.91 -7.64 6.23
CA ILE A 148 12.63 -7.16 5.72
C ILE A 148 12.34 -7.94 4.44
N LEU A 149 11.42 -8.88 4.55
CA LEU A 149 11.14 -9.86 3.52
C LEU A 149 9.73 -9.63 2.95
N ASP A 150 9.60 -9.77 1.63
CA ASP A 150 8.30 -9.82 0.96
C ASP A 150 7.96 -11.27 0.65
N VAL A 151 7.07 -11.85 1.44
CA VAL A 151 6.68 -13.26 1.35
C VAL A 151 5.50 -13.42 0.40
N LEU A 152 5.70 -14.20 -0.66
CA LEU A 152 4.67 -14.46 -1.66
C LEU A 152 3.64 -15.47 -1.14
N PRO A 153 2.34 -15.28 -1.46
CA PRO A 153 1.30 -16.18 -0.98
C PRO A 153 1.39 -17.54 -1.68
N ARG A 154 1.62 -18.59 -0.89
CA ARG A 154 1.34 -19.97 -1.35
C ARG A 154 -0.15 -20.21 -1.58
N LYS A 155 -1.01 -19.53 -0.82
CA LYS A 155 -2.48 -19.54 -0.95
C LYS A 155 -3.01 -18.12 -0.80
N GLY A 156 -4.06 -17.78 -1.54
CA GLY A 156 -4.61 -16.43 -1.55
C GLY A 156 -3.84 -15.49 -2.48
N THR A 157 -4.00 -14.18 -2.29
CA THR A 157 -3.48 -13.16 -3.22
C THR A 157 -2.84 -11.98 -2.50
N THR A 158 -2.40 -12.20 -1.26
CA THR A 158 -1.81 -11.16 -0.41
C THR A 158 -0.34 -11.48 -0.21
N ILE A 159 0.52 -10.56 -0.64
CA ILE A 159 1.95 -10.58 -0.31
C ILE A 159 2.10 -9.93 1.07
N LYS A 160 2.99 -10.46 1.89
CA LYS A 160 3.26 -9.90 3.21
C LYS A 160 4.67 -9.34 3.26
N THR A 161 4.80 -8.07 3.64
CA THR A 161 6.08 -7.52 4.07
C THR A 161 6.24 -7.82 5.55
N VAL A 162 7.28 -8.56 5.92
CA VAL A 162 7.48 -9.07 7.28
C VAL A 162 8.84 -8.68 7.85
N LEU A 163 8.97 -8.77 9.17
CA LEU A 163 10.17 -8.44 9.92
C LEU A 163 10.77 -9.69 10.57
N GLU A 164 11.95 -10.12 10.16
CA GLU A 164 12.63 -11.36 10.61
C GLU A 164 11.89 -12.67 10.25
N ASP A 165 10.58 -12.77 10.49
CA ASP A 165 9.77 -13.96 10.18
C ASP A 165 8.32 -13.64 9.76
N GLU A 166 7.65 -14.63 9.16
CA GLU A 166 6.30 -14.52 8.58
C GLU A 166 5.17 -14.12 9.55
N ASN A 167 5.37 -14.28 10.86
CA ASN A 167 4.38 -13.92 11.87
C ASN A 167 4.44 -12.43 12.20
N ASP A 168 5.57 -11.80 11.93
CA ASP A 168 5.79 -10.40 12.19
C ASP A 168 5.46 -9.54 10.94
N VAL A 169 4.15 -9.43 10.67
CA VAL A 169 3.68 -8.69 9.49
C VAL A 169 3.77 -7.18 9.71
N LEU A 170 4.58 -6.52 8.88
CA LEU A 170 4.61 -5.07 8.76
C LEU A 170 3.49 -4.58 7.85
N TYR A 171 3.37 -5.13 6.65
CA TYR A 171 2.37 -4.70 5.68
C TYR A 171 1.76 -5.88 4.93
N GLU A 172 0.49 -5.73 4.55
CA GLU A 172 -0.17 -6.59 3.58
C GLU A 172 -0.28 -5.84 2.26
N ILE A 173 0.15 -6.47 1.17
CA ILE A 173 0.04 -5.96 -0.20
C ILE A 173 -0.99 -6.82 -0.92
N GLU A 174 -2.19 -6.26 -1.13
CA GLU A 174 -3.35 -6.98 -1.66
C GLU A 174 -3.44 -6.84 -3.19
N TRP A 175 -3.65 -7.94 -3.90
CA TRP A 175 -4.01 -7.90 -5.32
C TRP A 175 -5.46 -7.44 -5.51
N LYS A 176 -5.67 -6.25 -6.06
CA LYS A 176 -6.99 -5.67 -6.24
C LYS A 176 -7.08 -4.89 -7.54
N ASN A 177 -8.13 -5.13 -8.31
CA ASN A 177 -8.37 -4.46 -9.59
C ASN A 177 -7.19 -4.53 -10.57
N ASP A 178 -6.51 -5.68 -10.63
CA ASP A 178 -5.37 -5.95 -11.51
C ASP A 178 -4.08 -5.17 -11.17
N ILE A 179 -4.01 -4.60 -9.97
CA ILE A 179 -2.83 -3.93 -9.39
C ILE A 179 -2.62 -4.39 -7.94
N PHE A 180 -1.44 -4.16 -7.38
CA PHE A 180 -1.19 -4.37 -5.95
C PHE A 180 -1.42 -3.08 -5.16
N GLU A 181 -2.06 -3.19 -3.99
CA GLU A 181 -2.35 -2.07 -3.07
C GLU A 181 -1.78 -2.38 -1.67
N ILE A 182 -0.94 -1.50 -1.11
CA ILE A 182 -0.52 -1.62 0.30
C ILE A 182 -1.71 -1.27 1.21
N LYS A 183 -2.06 -2.20 2.09
CA LYS A 183 -3.08 -2.01 3.11
C LYS A 183 -2.55 -1.20 4.29
N ARG A 184 -2.77 0.10 4.22
CA ARG A 184 -2.40 1.05 5.27
C ARG A 184 -3.52 1.27 6.27
N ASN A 185 -3.18 1.24 7.56
CA ASN A 185 -4.08 1.67 8.63
C ASN A 185 -3.93 3.18 8.90
N VAL A 186 -4.71 3.71 9.86
CA VAL A 186 -4.69 5.14 10.20
C VAL A 186 -3.33 5.60 10.74
N SER A 187 -2.63 4.78 11.50
CA SER A 187 -1.31 5.11 12.08
C SER A 187 -0.21 5.11 11.03
N ASP A 188 -0.27 4.17 10.08
CA ASP A 188 0.64 4.13 8.93
C ASP A 188 0.51 5.42 8.12
N LEU A 189 -0.73 5.80 7.76
CA LEU A 189 -1.02 7.02 7.02
C LEU A 189 -0.65 8.29 7.81
N TYR A 190 -0.94 8.34 9.10
CA TYR A 190 -0.59 9.49 9.93
C TYR A 190 0.93 9.63 10.10
N SER A 191 1.70 8.54 10.10
CA SER A 191 3.16 8.60 10.28
C SER A 191 3.91 9.29 9.13
N VAL A 192 3.29 9.37 7.96
CA VAL A 192 3.82 10.09 6.79
C VAL A 192 3.05 11.39 6.53
N PHE A 193 2.17 11.77 7.45
CA PHE A 193 1.41 12.99 7.37
C PHE A 193 2.33 14.21 7.64
N PRO A 194 2.21 15.33 6.91
CA PRO A 194 3.07 16.50 7.14
C PRO A 194 2.88 17.06 8.56
N GLY A 195 3.99 17.27 9.29
CA GLY A 195 3.92 17.72 10.69
C GLY A 195 3.46 16.65 11.69
N ASN A 196 3.45 15.36 11.30
CA ASN A 196 2.99 14.29 12.19
C ASN A 196 3.76 14.23 13.50
N LEU A 197 3.06 14.04 14.61
CA LEU A 197 3.69 14.00 15.94
C LEU A 197 4.22 12.60 16.32
N LEU A 198 4.22 11.66 15.36
CA LEU A 198 4.79 10.33 15.51
C LEU A 198 6.26 10.27 15.14
N ASN A 199 6.74 11.17 14.28
CA ASN A 199 8.15 11.23 13.93
C ASN A 199 8.97 11.71 15.15
N PRO A 200 9.97 10.93 15.62
CA PRO A 200 10.81 11.30 16.75
C PRO A 200 11.66 12.55 16.54
N GLU A 201 11.89 12.96 15.31
CA GLU A 201 12.61 14.20 14.97
C GLU A 201 11.76 15.44 15.25
N ASN A 202 10.43 15.29 15.31
CA ASN A 202 9.57 16.38 15.68
C ASN A 202 9.70 16.62 17.19
N GLY A 203 10.18 17.82 17.57
CA GLY A 203 10.41 18.21 18.97
C GLY A 203 9.17 18.14 19.87
N ARG A 204 7.98 17.91 19.30
CA ARG A 204 6.71 17.66 20.01
C ARG A 204 6.33 16.18 19.87
N LYS A 205 6.97 15.30 20.64
CA LYS A 205 6.66 13.86 20.61
C LYS A 205 5.24 13.59 21.14
N GLY A 206 4.38 13.03 20.29
CA GLY A 206 3.06 12.56 20.67
C GLY A 206 3.10 11.14 21.24
N LYS A 207 2.42 10.91 22.36
CA LYS A 207 2.14 9.58 22.88
C LYS A 207 0.82 9.08 22.32
N VAL A 208 0.81 7.93 21.62
CA VAL A 208 -0.43 7.26 21.22
C VAL A 208 -1.21 6.86 22.48
N ILE A 209 -2.44 7.36 22.61
CA ILE A 209 -3.34 7.00 23.72
C ILE A 209 -4.54 6.19 23.27
N ILE A 210 -4.93 6.29 22.00
CA ILE A 210 -5.95 5.42 21.39
C ILE A 210 -5.51 5.10 19.96
N GLU A 211 -5.46 3.82 19.62
CA GLU A 211 -5.27 3.35 18.26
C GLU A 211 -6.38 2.36 17.93
N ASP A 212 -7.33 2.78 17.08
CA ASP A 212 -8.47 1.98 16.64
C ASP A 212 -8.38 1.79 15.12
N THR A 213 -7.44 0.96 14.69
CA THR A 213 -7.16 0.69 13.28
C THR A 213 -8.37 0.13 12.53
N LYS A 214 -9.22 -0.66 13.22
CA LYS A 214 -10.46 -1.21 12.67
C LYS A 214 -11.44 -0.13 12.23
N ASN A 215 -11.56 0.94 13.00
CA ASN A 215 -12.45 2.05 12.67
C ASN A 215 -11.72 3.26 12.07
N GLY A 216 -10.40 3.16 11.87
CA GLY A 216 -9.58 4.21 11.27
C GLY A 216 -9.43 5.44 12.17
N TYR A 217 -9.34 5.28 13.48
CA TYR A 217 -9.20 6.39 14.43
C TYR A 217 -7.89 6.30 15.23
N LEU A 218 -7.23 7.44 15.40
CA LEU A 218 -6.02 7.60 16.18
C LEU A 218 -6.16 8.81 17.10
N LYS A 219 -5.70 8.68 18.35
CA LYS A 219 -5.59 9.79 19.29
C LYS A 219 -4.21 9.82 19.92
N LEU A 220 -3.57 10.97 19.86
CA LEU A 220 -2.27 11.27 20.44
C LEU A 220 -2.42 12.28 21.57
N ARG A 221 -1.54 12.18 22.57
CA ARG A 221 -1.36 13.18 23.62
C ARG A 221 0.01 13.83 23.47
N ILE A 222 0.04 15.15 23.41
CA ILE A 222 1.24 15.97 23.58
C ILE A 222 1.13 16.78 24.87
N PRO A 223 2.19 17.45 25.34
CA PRO A 223 2.18 18.12 26.65
C PRO A 223 1.02 19.11 26.85
N THR A 224 0.64 19.85 25.81
CA THR A 224 -0.36 20.94 25.88
C THR A 224 -1.67 20.67 25.13
N ALA A 225 -1.78 19.52 24.45
CA ALA A 225 -2.87 19.27 23.52
C ALA A 225 -3.09 17.76 23.27
N THR A 226 -4.20 17.43 22.63
CA THR A 226 -4.42 16.12 22.01
C THR A 226 -4.60 16.27 20.51
N VAL A 227 -4.08 15.32 19.74
CA VAL A 227 -4.34 15.24 18.30
C VAL A 227 -5.24 14.04 18.03
N ASP A 228 -6.35 14.30 17.35
CA ASP A 228 -7.30 13.28 16.92
C ASP A 228 -7.22 13.17 15.39
N ALA A 229 -7.08 11.96 14.85
CA ALA A 229 -7.12 11.70 13.42
C ALA A 229 -8.16 10.63 13.10
N ALA A 230 -8.97 10.86 12.07
CA ALA A 230 -9.93 9.90 11.55
C ALA A 230 -9.74 9.70 10.04
N LEU A 231 -9.74 8.43 9.63
CA LEU A 231 -9.58 7.99 8.26
C LEU A 231 -10.95 7.87 7.58
N PHE A 232 -11.12 8.67 6.54
CA PHE A 232 -12.20 8.58 5.57
C PHE A 232 -11.66 8.01 4.26
N ARG A 233 -12.57 7.61 3.38
CA ARG A 233 -12.21 7.14 2.03
C ARG A 233 -13.15 7.75 1.00
N LYS A 234 -12.57 8.09 -0.15
CA LYS A 234 -13.30 8.39 -1.38
C LYS A 234 -13.91 7.12 -1.99
N LYS A 235 -14.71 7.26 -3.05
CA LYS A 235 -15.38 6.15 -3.73
C LYS A 235 -14.39 5.21 -4.42
N ASP A 236 -13.28 5.75 -4.91
CA ASP A 236 -12.17 5.00 -5.50
C ASP A 236 -11.30 4.27 -4.44
N GLY A 237 -11.52 4.56 -3.14
CA GLY A 237 -10.76 3.99 -2.02
C GLY A 237 -9.62 4.87 -1.52
N SER A 238 -9.31 5.97 -2.21
CA SER A 238 -8.26 6.93 -1.85
C SER A 238 -8.47 7.45 -0.42
N PRO A 239 -7.43 7.43 0.43
CA PRO A 239 -7.58 7.78 1.84
C PRO A 239 -7.60 9.29 2.05
N VAL A 240 -8.47 9.72 2.96
CA VAL A 240 -8.62 11.11 3.41
C VAL A 240 -8.47 11.13 4.93
N LEU A 241 -7.47 11.85 5.45
CA LEU A 241 -7.30 12.03 6.89
C LEU A 241 -7.89 13.36 7.33
N PHE A 242 -8.75 13.32 8.34
CA PHE A 242 -9.20 14.49 9.08
C PHE A 242 -8.42 14.54 10.39
N VAL A 243 -7.58 15.54 10.57
CA VAL A 243 -6.70 15.72 11.73
C VAL A 243 -7.12 16.98 12.50
N VAL A 244 -7.22 16.87 13.82
CA VAL A 244 -7.58 17.97 14.72
C VAL A 244 -6.62 18.04 15.89
N GLU A 245 -5.99 19.18 16.12
CA GLU A 245 -5.26 19.49 17.36
C GLU A 245 -6.17 20.26 18.31
N ASN A 246 -6.40 19.69 19.49
CA ASN A 246 -7.21 20.26 20.56
C ASN A 246 -6.31 20.69 21.72
N TYR A 247 -6.23 21.99 21.98
CA TYR A 247 -5.46 22.55 23.09
C TYR A 247 -6.27 22.47 24.37
N CYS A 248 -5.74 21.77 25.37
CA CYS A 248 -6.42 21.50 26.64
C CYS A 248 -5.77 22.32 27.76
N GLY A 249 -6.43 23.40 28.17
CA GLY A 249 -6.01 24.24 29.30
C GLY A 249 -6.46 23.67 30.65
N THR A 250 -6.61 24.53 31.66
CA THR A 250 -7.00 24.19 33.04
C THR A 250 -8.45 23.71 33.23
N GLY A 251 -9.07 23.16 32.19
CA GLY A 251 -10.39 22.53 32.31
C GLY A 251 -11.25 22.54 31.04
N ARG A 252 -10.73 23.02 29.91
CA ARG A 252 -11.43 22.98 28.61
C ARG A 252 -10.44 22.74 27.50
N CYS A 253 -10.82 21.91 26.53
CA CYS A 253 -10.13 21.91 25.25
C CYS A 253 -10.86 22.76 24.20
N VAL A 254 -10.10 23.27 23.24
CA VAL A 254 -10.61 23.95 22.04
C VAL A 254 -9.81 23.47 20.84
N THR A 255 -10.44 23.36 19.67
CA THR A 255 -9.68 23.09 18.45
C THR A 255 -8.83 24.31 18.14
N GLY A 256 -7.51 24.13 18.13
CA GLY A 256 -6.59 25.18 17.66
C GLY A 256 -6.29 25.02 16.17
N GLU A 257 -6.10 23.78 15.72
CA GLU A 257 -5.79 23.49 14.31
C GLU A 257 -6.63 22.32 13.81
N MET A 258 -7.04 22.40 12.54
CA MET A 258 -7.77 21.35 11.86
C MET A 258 -7.42 21.36 10.38
N GLU A 259 -7.19 20.19 9.84
CA GLU A 259 -6.86 19.99 8.44
C GLU A 259 -7.44 18.68 7.92
N ILE A 260 -7.78 18.67 6.64
CA ILE A 260 -8.28 17.51 5.92
C ILE A 260 -7.43 17.34 4.68
N ARG A 261 -6.67 16.24 4.62
CA ARG A 261 -5.79 15.96 3.48
C ARG A 261 -6.15 14.64 2.81
N GLU A 262 -6.00 14.61 1.50
CA GLU A 262 -6.09 13.42 0.68
C GLU A 262 -4.70 12.97 0.26
N LEU A 263 -4.48 11.65 0.21
CA LEU A 263 -3.27 11.09 -0.36
C LEU A 263 -3.47 10.82 -1.87
N VAL A 264 -2.77 11.58 -2.71
CA VAL A 264 -2.78 11.42 -4.17
C VAL A 264 -1.36 11.17 -4.66
N GLY A 265 -1.15 10.02 -5.32
CA GLY A 265 0.13 9.72 -5.97
C GLY A 265 1.35 9.80 -5.05
N GLY A 266 1.22 9.38 -3.79
CA GLY A 266 2.32 9.46 -2.83
C GLY A 266 2.35 10.71 -1.95
N LYS A 267 1.51 11.71 -2.22
CA LYS A 267 1.61 13.05 -1.60
C LYS A 267 0.31 13.45 -0.92
N TRP A 268 0.43 14.11 0.23
CA TRP A 268 -0.70 14.69 0.95
C TRP A 268 -1.07 16.05 0.36
N ILE A 269 -2.31 16.16 -0.12
CA ILE A 269 -2.89 17.39 -0.66
C ILE A 269 -3.94 17.90 0.31
N ASP A 270 -3.83 19.17 0.73
CA ASP A 270 -4.87 19.81 1.55
C ASP A 270 -6.13 20.05 0.70
N ILE A 271 -7.23 19.45 1.14
CA ILE A 271 -8.55 19.50 0.50
C ILE A 271 -9.60 20.11 1.43
N THR A 272 -9.19 20.71 2.55
CA THR A 272 -10.07 21.21 3.63
C THR A 272 -11.18 22.10 3.09
N ALA A 273 -10.84 23.09 2.26
CA ALA A 273 -11.81 24.01 1.67
C ALA A 273 -12.75 23.35 0.63
N GLU A 274 -12.32 22.25 0.00
CA GLU A 274 -13.08 21.54 -1.03
C GLU A 274 -14.16 20.64 -0.43
N VAL A 275 -13.85 20.01 0.71
CA VAL A 275 -14.70 18.99 1.32
C VAL A 275 -15.56 19.52 2.46
N LEU A 276 -15.21 20.64 3.09
CA LEU A 276 -16.09 21.25 4.09
C LEU A 276 -17.29 21.96 3.43
N PRO A 277 -18.45 22.05 4.12
CA PRO A 277 -19.60 22.77 3.61
C PRO A 277 -19.26 24.24 3.31
N LYS A 278 -19.68 24.73 2.14
CA LYS A 278 -19.50 26.14 1.78
C LYS A 278 -20.12 27.06 2.84
N GLY A 279 -19.32 28.00 3.32
CA GLY A 279 -19.74 28.94 4.35
C GLY A 279 -19.77 28.35 5.76
N LEU A 280 -19.28 27.14 6.03
CA LEU A 280 -18.99 26.73 7.40
C LEU A 280 -17.72 27.45 7.85
N THR A 281 -17.88 28.65 8.40
CA THR A 281 -16.79 29.49 8.89
C THR A 281 -16.87 29.61 10.40
N GLU A 282 -15.74 29.94 11.04
CA GLU A 282 -15.69 30.25 12.47
C GLU A 282 -16.75 31.28 12.88
N LYS A 283 -16.89 32.37 12.10
CA LYS A 283 -17.94 33.38 12.31
C LYS A 283 -19.34 32.77 12.36
N ARG A 284 -19.65 31.77 11.53
CA ARG A 284 -20.97 31.10 11.54
C ARG A 284 -21.12 30.10 12.68
N ILE A 285 -20.03 29.47 13.13
CA ILE A 285 -20.02 28.64 14.35
C ILE A 285 -20.30 29.52 15.57
N HIS A 286 -19.60 30.64 15.72
CA HIS A 286 -19.79 31.60 16.81
C HIS A 286 -21.19 32.22 16.79
N ALA A 287 -21.74 32.54 15.63
CA ALA A 287 -23.11 33.05 15.52
C ALA A 287 -24.19 32.00 15.90
N LYS A 288 -23.86 30.70 15.96
CA LYS A 288 -24.78 29.64 16.39
C LYS A 288 -24.70 29.32 17.88
N SER A 289 -23.67 29.80 18.57
CA SER A 289 -23.44 29.53 19.97
C SER A 289 -22.63 30.64 20.62
N ASP A 290 -23.27 31.42 21.48
CA ASP A 290 -22.60 32.43 22.32
C ASP A 290 -21.53 31.79 23.21
N PHE A 291 -21.76 30.54 23.62
CA PHE A 291 -20.75 29.77 24.34
C PHE A 291 -19.51 29.56 23.48
N ALA A 292 -19.68 29.07 22.24
CA ALA A 292 -18.56 28.87 21.33
C ALA A 292 -17.83 30.18 21.01
N ALA A 293 -18.57 31.28 20.83
CA ALA A 293 -17.98 32.59 20.60
C ALA A 293 -17.11 33.07 21.78
N LYS A 294 -17.50 32.77 23.02
CA LYS A 294 -16.80 33.19 24.23
C LYS A 294 -15.72 32.22 24.69
N HIS A 295 -15.89 30.94 24.42
CA HIS A 295 -15.12 29.86 25.04
C HIS A 295 -14.50 28.88 24.04
N GLY A 296 -14.74 29.07 22.75
CA GLY A 296 -14.28 28.18 21.69
C GLY A 296 -15.16 26.95 21.49
N TYR A 297 -14.81 26.19 20.45
CA TYR A 297 -15.49 24.98 20.03
C TYR A 297 -14.48 23.88 19.70
N GLN A 298 -14.96 22.66 19.50
CA GLN A 298 -14.14 21.54 19.05
C GLN A 298 -14.73 20.82 17.86
N TYR A 299 -13.86 20.38 16.96
CA TYR A 299 -14.14 19.30 16.03
C TYR A 299 -13.88 17.94 16.72
N LYS A 300 -14.95 17.17 16.92
CA LYS A 300 -14.88 15.77 17.37
C LYS A 300 -14.99 14.86 16.16
N VAL A 301 -13.85 14.36 15.72
CA VAL A 301 -13.81 13.33 14.67
C VAL A 301 -14.34 11.99 15.20
N PRO A 302 -15.03 11.19 14.37
CA PRO A 302 -15.67 9.97 14.84
C PRO A 302 -14.64 8.87 15.09
N ARG A 303 -14.69 8.26 16.28
CA ARG A 303 -14.06 6.94 16.49
C ARG A 303 -14.82 5.83 15.73
N LYS A 304 -16.13 5.97 15.57
CA LYS A 304 -16.99 5.06 14.80
C LYS A 304 -17.97 5.86 13.96
N GLY A 305 -18.26 5.38 12.75
CA GLY A 305 -19.18 6.05 11.82
C GLY A 305 -18.49 7.12 10.98
N ARG A 306 -19.29 8.03 10.42
CA ARG A 306 -18.86 8.98 9.37
C ARG A 306 -19.26 10.42 9.66
N THR A 307 -19.58 10.73 10.91
CA THR A 307 -20.08 12.04 11.31
C THR A 307 -19.07 12.74 12.21
N VAL A 308 -18.57 13.88 11.76
CA VAL A 308 -17.80 14.80 12.60
C VAL A 308 -18.79 15.72 13.32
N ARG A 309 -18.55 15.98 14.60
CA ARG A 309 -19.38 16.92 15.38
C ARG A 309 -18.59 18.18 15.67
N ILE A 310 -19.24 19.34 15.55
CA ILE A 310 -18.75 20.58 16.12
C ILE A 310 -19.49 20.80 17.44
N VAL A 311 -18.77 20.87 18.55
CA VAL A 311 -19.35 20.95 19.90
C VAL A 311 -18.81 22.16 20.67
N GLU A 312 -19.60 22.65 21.62
CA GLU A 312 -19.18 23.65 22.60
C GLU A 312 -18.17 23.03 23.59
N GLY A 313 -16.92 23.52 23.61
CA GLY A 313 -15.88 22.97 24.50
C GLY A 313 -15.64 21.46 24.33
N ASP A 314 -15.47 20.72 25.43
CA ASP A 314 -15.11 19.29 25.42
C ASP A 314 -16.25 18.36 25.03
N ASP A 315 -17.37 18.39 25.74
CA ASP A 315 -18.53 17.51 25.48
C ASP A 315 -19.84 18.30 25.53
N GLY A 316 -19.77 19.61 25.29
CA GLY A 316 -20.93 20.48 25.33
C GLY A 316 -21.89 20.25 24.17
N LYS A 317 -22.84 21.16 24.04
CA LYS A 317 -23.91 21.05 23.06
C LYS A 317 -23.33 20.95 21.65
N THR A 318 -23.89 20.04 20.85
CA THR A 318 -23.54 19.95 19.43
C THR A 318 -24.10 21.16 18.68
N ILE A 319 -23.20 21.91 18.03
CA ILE A 319 -23.50 23.06 17.17
C ILE A 319 -23.84 22.56 15.77
N TYR A 320 -23.00 21.68 15.22
CA TYR A 320 -23.18 21.09 13.89
C TYR A 320 -22.87 19.60 13.88
N ARG A 321 -23.54 18.87 13.00
CA ARG A 321 -23.22 17.50 12.60
C ARG A 321 -22.84 17.50 11.13
N LEU A 322 -21.65 17.02 10.83
CA LEU A 322 -21.08 16.98 9.49
C LEU A 322 -20.99 15.53 9.03
N ASP A 323 -21.89 15.10 8.16
CA ASP A 323 -21.89 13.75 7.62
C ASP A 323 -20.97 13.67 6.38
N TRP A 324 -20.07 12.69 6.32
CA TRP A 324 -19.32 12.39 5.11
C TRP A 324 -20.20 11.70 4.07
N LYS A 325 -20.58 12.42 3.01
CA LYS A 325 -21.45 11.96 1.91
C LYS A 325 -20.91 12.46 0.57
N ASN A 326 -20.85 11.56 -0.42
CA ASN A 326 -20.35 11.89 -1.76
C ASN A 326 -18.99 12.63 -1.72
N GLU A 327 -18.08 12.12 -0.89
CA GLU A 327 -16.69 12.63 -0.78
C GLU A 327 -16.57 14.04 -0.20
N LYS A 328 -17.64 14.55 0.44
CA LYS A 328 -17.67 15.84 1.11
C LYS A 328 -18.40 15.75 2.44
N PHE A 329 -18.13 16.68 3.33
CA PHE A 329 -18.92 16.89 4.54
C PHE A 329 -20.15 17.74 4.23
N VAL A 330 -21.31 17.30 4.70
CA VAL A 330 -22.57 18.05 4.60
C VAL A 330 -23.15 18.30 5.99
N VAL A 331 -23.67 19.51 6.20
CA VAL A 331 -24.38 19.84 7.45
C VAL A 331 -25.70 19.08 7.48
N ARG A 332 -25.95 18.35 8.57
CA ARG A 332 -27.20 17.65 8.83
C ARG A 332 -28.21 18.52 9.57
#